data_AF-A0A927X604-F1
#
_entry.id   AF-A0A927X604-F1
#
_cell.length_a   1.000
_cell.length_b   1.000
_cell.length_c   1.000
_cell.angle_alpha   90.00
_cell.angle_beta   90.00
_cell.angle_gamma   90.00
#
_symmetry.space_group_name_H-M   'P 1'
#
loop_
_entity.id
_entity.type
_entity.pdbx_description
1 polymer ?
#
loop_
_entity_poly.entity_id
_entity_poly.type
_entity_poly.pdbx_seq_one_letter_code
_entity_poly.pdbx_strand_id
1 'polypeptide(L)'
;MLSFILIYIEKSRKYDTIITFEDVPCLTIFENKKQGEFNMNKINVRFIAESAIIAALYAALTWLFAPIAYGSIQFRLSEVLVLLVLFKPKYAYALILGCFISNTTSSLGVWDMAFGTIATALAVIPMMKIKNIYVASIFPVITNSIIVSIELYFALGIEPIWLSALTVGIGEAVVLYLVGIPVMISIANNEGLVEYLEFENNIKSTKFFNLTNSLALALGAVGIILFIAYPCTIDHTLLDLISSNYWLIVFIVFPIMYVVLFLFTKHIARLILTIIVAMLPLFLMGAFIDGTVLISFFIGYAIYTILLIALSIFDFKINIRKSED
;
A
#
# COMPACT_ATOMS: atom_id res chain seq x y z
N MET A 1 45.08 -2.88 -18.46
CA MET A 1 43.82 -2.92 -17.68
C MET A 1 43.33 -4.34 -17.41
N LEU A 2 43.56 -5.32 -18.31
CA LEU A 2 43.36 -6.76 -17.99
C LEU A 2 44.42 -7.36 -17.04
N SER A 3 45.57 -6.70 -16.83
CA SER A 3 46.66 -7.21 -15.99
C SER A 3 46.45 -7.02 -14.48
N PHE A 4 45.50 -6.18 -14.07
CA PHE A 4 45.15 -5.97 -12.65
C PHE A 4 44.05 -6.92 -12.15
N ILE A 5 43.25 -7.49 -13.07
CA ILE A 5 42.15 -8.42 -12.74
C ILE A 5 42.70 -9.84 -12.46
N LEU A 6 43.82 -10.23 -13.07
CA LEU A 6 44.42 -11.57 -12.86
C LEU A 6 45.18 -11.70 -11.53
N ILE A 7 45.81 -10.63 -11.03
CA ILE A 7 46.53 -10.66 -9.74
C ILE A 7 45.55 -10.78 -8.55
N TYR A 8 44.33 -10.25 -8.67
CA TYR A 8 43.33 -10.36 -7.59
C TYR A 8 42.67 -11.75 -7.55
N ILE A 9 42.50 -12.42 -8.70
CA ILE A 9 41.91 -13.76 -8.78
C ILE A 9 42.91 -14.86 -8.37
N GLU A 10 44.23 -14.63 -8.52
CA GLU A 10 45.25 -15.61 -8.15
C GLU A 10 45.59 -15.61 -6.65
N LYS A 11 45.26 -14.53 -5.91
CA LYS A 11 45.52 -14.42 -4.46
C LYS A 11 44.43 -15.03 -3.58
N SER A 12 43.23 -15.27 -4.12
CA SER A 12 42.09 -15.84 -3.39
C SER A 12 42.01 -17.38 -3.43
N ARG A 13 42.94 -18.07 -4.10
CA ARG A 13 43.01 -19.54 -4.15
C ARG A 13 43.96 -20.20 -3.13
N LYS A 14 44.64 -19.41 -2.27
CA LYS A 14 45.80 -19.91 -1.51
C LYS A 14 45.66 -19.98 0.01
N TYR A 15 44.45 -19.91 0.56
CA TYR A 15 44.22 -20.14 2.00
C TYR A 15 42.95 -20.95 2.26
N ASP A 16 42.87 -22.13 1.66
CA ASP A 16 42.16 -23.27 2.24
C ASP A 16 43.23 -24.22 2.79
N THR A 17 43.63 -24.05 4.05
CA THR A 17 44.30 -25.15 4.77
C THR A 17 44.05 -25.04 6.26
N ILE A 18 43.19 -25.93 6.73
CA ILE A 18 43.05 -26.36 8.11
C ILE A 18 44.42 -26.86 8.57
N ILE A 19 45.00 -26.25 9.60
CA ILE A 19 46.14 -26.83 10.33
C ILE A 19 45.79 -26.76 11.81
N THR A 20 45.50 -27.94 12.36
CA THR A 20 45.45 -28.25 13.78
C THR A 20 46.87 -28.19 14.36
N PHE A 21 47.06 -27.42 15.43
CA PHE A 21 48.20 -27.58 16.32
C PHE A 21 47.69 -27.73 17.75
N GLU A 22 47.79 -28.96 18.23
CA GLU A 22 47.85 -29.30 19.65
C GLU A 22 49.12 -28.69 20.28
N ASP A 23 49.03 -28.40 21.58
CA ASP A 23 50.12 -28.15 22.53
C ASP A 23 50.85 -26.79 22.52
N VAL A 24 50.21 -25.77 23.11
CA VAL A 24 50.92 -24.75 23.91
C VAL A 24 50.09 -24.43 25.17
N PRO A 25 50.53 -24.83 26.39
CA PRO A 25 49.92 -24.39 27.62
C PRO A 25 50.45 -22.99 27.99
N CYS A 26 49.64 -22.24 28.74
CA CYS A 26 49.98 -20.96 29.39
C CYS A 26 49.87 -19.70 28.49
N LEU A 27 48.67 -19.12 28.39
CA LEU A 27 48.44 -17.66 28.43
C LEU A 27 46.94 -17.34 28.33
N THR A 28 46.15 -17.93 29.23
CA THR A 28 44.97 -17.25 29.75
C THR A 28 45.49 -16.27 30.78
N ILE A 29 45.18 -14.97 30.63
CA ILE A 29 44.89 -13.98 31.68
C ILE A 29 45.16 -12.55 31.15
N PHE A 30 44.04 -11.81 31.01
CA PHE A 30 43.88 -10.34 30.89
C PHE A 30 44.51 -9.58 29.72
N GLU A 31 43.72 -9.42 28.65
CA GLU A 31 43.47 -8.07 28.10
C GLU A 31 42.00 -7.93 27.72
N ASN A 32 41.27 -7.25 28.60
CA ASN A 32 39.86 -6.94 28.46
C ASN A 32 39.75 -5.41 28.48
N LYS A 33 39.49 -4.78 27.33
CA LYS A 33 38.59 -3.61 27.20
C LYS A 33 38.57 -3.04 25.78
N LYS A 34 37.38 -3.14 25.18
CA LYS A 34 36.74 -2.16 24.29
C LYS A 34 37.58 -1.64 23.11
N GLN A 35 37.63 -2.43 22.04
CA GLN A 35 37.51 -1.85 20.71
C GLN A 35 36.02 -1.88 20.35
N GLY A 36 35.40 -0.71 20.33
CA GLY A 36 34.09 -0.57 19.74
C GLY A 36 34.20 -0.96 18.27
N GLU A 37 33.70 -2.15 17.93
CA GLU A 37 33.40 -2.50 16.55
C GLU A 37 32.39 -1.49 16.03
N PHE A 38 32.88 -0.51 15.27
CA PHE A 38 32.06 0.12 14.26
C PHE A 38 31.67 -1.02 13.30
N ASN A 39 30.45 -1.53 13.47
CA ASN A 39 29.88 -2.60 12.68
C ASN A 39 29.77 -2.11 11.23
N MET A 40 30.84 -2.30 10.45
CA MET A 40 30.84 -2.11 9.01
C MET A 40 29.81 -3.09 8.46
N ASN A 41 28.63 -2.58 8.07
CA ASN A 41 27.59 -3.35 7.41
C ASN A 41 28.23 -4.21 6.33
N LYS A 42 28.33 -5.53 6.55
CA LYS A 42 28.68 -6.48 5.49
C LYS A 42 27.68 -6.22 4.36
N ILE A 43 28.18 -5.70 3.24
CA ILE A 43 27.39 -5.54 2.03
C ILE A 43 26.93 -6.95 1.63
N ASN A 44 25.67 -7.25 1.91
CA ASN A 44 25.11 -8.54 1.60
C ASN A 44 24.84 -8.58 0.09
N VAL A 45 25.71 -9.26 -0.65
CA VAL A 45 25.61 -9.41 -2.11
C VAL A 45 24.23 -9.96 -2.51
N ARG A 46 23.66 -10.86 -1.71
CA ARG A 46 22.30 -11.38 -1.89
C ARG A 46 21.27 -10.26 -1.86
N PHE A 47 21.33 -9.37 -0.87
CA PHE A 47 20.38 -8.25 -0.74
C PHE A 47 20.49 -7.27 -1.91
N ILE A 48 21.70 -7.01 -2.41
CA ILE A 48 21.89 -6.18 -3.61
C ILE A 48 21.25 -6.85 -4.83
N ALA A 49 21.48 -8.15 -5.02
CA ALA A 49 20.89 -8.90 -6.13
C ALA A 49 19.35 -8.92 -6.05
N GLU A 50 18.78 -9.20 -4.87
CA GLU A 50 17.33 -9.13 -4.61
C GLU A 50 16.78 -7.73 -4.93
N SER A 51 17.45 -6.69 -4.45
CA SER A 51 17.05 -5.29 -4.69
C SER A 51 17.10 -4.92 -6.17
N ALA A 52 18.14 -5.36 -6.90
CA ALA A 52 18.26 -5.13 -8.34
C ALA A 52 17.14 -5.83 -9.12
N ILE A 53 16.79 -7.07 -8.74
CA ILE A 53 15.68 -7.80 -9.36
C ILE A 53 14.35 -7.11 -9.08
N ILE A 54 14.10 -6.66 -7.85
CA ILE A 54 12.86 -5.93 -7.49
C ILE A 54 12.76 -4.62 -8.28
N ALA A 55 13.83 -3.83 -8.33
CA ALA A 55 13.85 -2.58 -9.08
C ALA A 55 13.63 -2.81 -10.59
N ALA A 56 14.27 -3.83 -11.16
CA ALA A 56 14.10 -4.21 -12.55
C ALA A 56 12.68 -4.71 -12.84
N LEU A 57 12.10 -5.50 -11.93
CA LEU A 57 10.72 -6.00 -12.06
C LEU A 57 9.71 -4.85 -12.00
N TYR A 58 9.94 -3.88 -11.10
CA TYR A 58 9.12 -2.67 -11.03
C TYR A 58 9.14 -1.95 -12.38
N ALA A 59 10.34 -1.62 -12.90
CA ALA A 59 10.46 -0.93 -14.17
C ALA A 59 9.88 -1.71 -15.35
N ALA A 60 10.16 -3.02 -15.43
CA ALA A 60 9.65 -3.88 -16.48
C ALA A 60 8.11 -3.96 -16.48
N LEU A 61 7.49 -4.06 -15.30
CA LEU A 61 6.02 -4.03 -15.17
C LEU A 61 5.45 -2.69 -15.63
N THR A 62 6.05 -1.56 -15.22
CA THR A 62 5.58 -0.24 -15.66
C THR A 62 5.68 -0.08 -17.18
N TRP A 63 6.78 -0.52 -17.78
CA TRP A 63 6.99 -0.41 -19.23
C TRP A 63 6.09 -1.35 -20.03
N LEU A 64 5.90 -2.59 -19.57
CA LEU A 64 5.02 -3.56 -20.22
C LEU A 64 3.57 -3.05 -20.28
N PHE A 65 3.13 -2.34 -19.24
CA PHE A 65 1.79 -1.78 -19.14
C PHE A 65 1.76 -0.27 -19.36
N ALA A 66 2.75 0.31 -20.03
CA ALA A 66 2.88 1.77 -20.24
C ALA A 66 1.60 2.47 -20.72
N PRO A 67 0.79 1.92 -21.67
CA PRO A 67 -0.44 2.59 -22.12
C PRO A 67 -1.48 2.79 -21.01
N ILE A 68 -1.49 1.91 -20.01
CA ILE A 68 -2.42 1.96 -18.88
C ILE A 68 -1.74 2.62 -17.67
N ALA A 69 -0.41 2.53 -17.56
CA ALA A 69 0.36 3.11 -16.46
C ALA A 69 0.51 4.63 -16.53
N TYR A 70 0.46 5.25 -17.71
CA TYR A 70 0.66 6.70 -17.91
C TYR A 70 -0.55 7.44 -18.51
N GLY A 71 -1.73 6.80 -18.56
CA GLY A 71 -2.96 7.41 -19.09
C GLY A 71 -3.55 8.52 -18.21
N SER A 72 -4.77 8.97 -18.52
CA SER A 72 -5.53 9.90 -17.66
C SER A 72 -6.19 9.20 -16.46
N ILE A 73 -6.55 7.92 -16.63
CA ILE A 73 -6.83 6.98 -15.54
C ILE A 73 -5.66 5.99 -15.52
N GLN A 74 -4.77 6.15 -14.53
CA GLN A 74 -3.51 5.39 -14.47
C GLN A 74 -3.66 4.18 -13.57
N PHE A 75 -3.32 3.00 -14.09
CA PHE A 75 -3.15 1.79 -13.28
C PHE A 75 -1.69 1.38 -13.29
N ARG A 76 -0.96 1.77 -12.25
CA ARG A 76 0.46 1.45 -12.10
C ARG A 76 0.62 0.08 -11.43
N LEU A 77 0.48 -1.01 -12.21
CA LEU A 77 0.57 -2.38 -11.71
C LEU A 77 1.88 -2.68 -10.95
N SER A 78 2.96 -1.96 -11.25
CA SER A 78 4.25 -2.08 -10.53
C SER A 78 4.16 -1.69 -9.05
N GLU A 79 3.18 -0.85 -8.65
CA GLU A 79 2.97 -0.44 -7.25
C GLU A 79 2.59 -1.61 -6.33
N VAL A 80 2.11 -2.73 -6.88
CA VAL A 80 1.93 -3.98 -6.12
C VAL A 80 3.21 -4.37 -5.37
N LEU A 81 4.38 -4.15 -5.99
CA LEU A 81 5.68 -4.45 -5.39
C LEU A 81 5.99 -3.55 -4.20
N VAL A 82 5.39 -2.36 -4.09
CA VAL A 82 5.65 -1.43 -2.98
C VAL A 82 5.22 -2.02 -1.64
N LEU A 83 4.24 -2.93 -1.65
CA LEU A 83 3.84 -3.67 -0.45
C LEU A 83 4.96 -4.61 0.08
N LEU A 84 6.03 -4.88 -0.70
CA LEU A 84 7.15 -5.73 -0.27
C LEU A 84 7.90 -5.12 0.92
N VAL A 85 7.80 -3.80 1.10
CA VAL A 85 8.32 -3.07 2.26
C VAL A 85 7.78 -3.64 3.58
N LEU A 86 6.57 -4.21 3.57
CA LEU A 86 5.99 -4.82 4.77
C LEU A 86 6.77 -6.06 5.20
N PHE A 87 7.21 -6.88 4.24
CA PHE A 87 7.97 -8.10 4.52
C PHE A 87 9.43 -7.81 4.86
N LYS A 88 10.03 -6.83 4.16
CA LYS A 88 11.42 -6.45 4.34
C LYS A 88 11.55 -4.94 4.11
N PRO A 89 11.58 -4.11 5.19
CA PRO A 89 11.61 -2.65 5.08
C PRO A 89 12.75 -2.10 4.20
N LYS A 90 13.86 -2.84 4.13
CA LYS A 90 15.02 -2.48 3.31
C LYS A 90 14.72 -2.43 1.79
N TYR A 91 13.68 -3.12 1.31
CA TYR A 91 13.29 -3.03 -0.09
C TYR A 91 12.72 -1.67 -0.50
N ALA A 92 12.43 -0.77 0.45
CA ALA A 92 12.08 0.61 0.15
C ALA A 92 13.08 1.26 -0.82
N TYR A 93 14.39 1.03 -0.63
CA TYR A 93 15.41 1.57 -1.53
C TYR A 93 15.32 1.01 -2.96
N ALA A 94 15.05 -0.29 -3.08
CA ALA A 94 14.88 -0.95 -4.37
C ALA A 94 13.67 -0.41 -5.13
N LEU A 95 12.57 -0.16 -4.42
CA LEU A 95 11.31 0.33 -4.99
C LEU A 95 11.39 1.79 -5.41
N ILE A 96 12.03 2.64 -4.59
CA ILE A 96 12.31 4.05 -4.95
C ILE A 96 13.18 4.08 -6.21
N LEU A 97 14.23 3.26 -6.26
CA LEU A 97 15.09 3.18 -7.44
C LEU A 97 14.34 2.62 -8.66
N GLY A 98 13.49 1.61 -8.47
CA GLY A 98 12.64 1.05 -9.52
C GLY A 98 11.69 2.09 -10.12
N CYS A 99 11.03 2.89 -9.28
CA CYS A 99 10.17 4.00 -9.69
C CYS A 99 10.94 5.08 -10.46
N PHE A 100 12.13 5.46 -9.97
CA PHE A 100 12.99 6.39 -10.69
C PHE A 100 13.36 5.86 -12.09
N ILE A 101 13.76 4.59 -12.19
CA ILE A 101 14.14 3.95 -13.45
C ILE A 101 12.94 3.84 -14.38
N SER A 102 11.78 3.40 -13.89
CA SER A 102 10.57 3.26 -14.72
C SER A 102 10.20 4.57 -15.38
N ASN A 103 10.31 5.67 -14.63
CA ASN A 103 9.89 6.99 -15.08
C ASN A 103 10.87 7.66 -16.04
N THR A 104 12.06 7.09 -16.27
CA THR A 104 12.99 7.56 -17.33
C THR A 104 12.40 7.49 -18.73
N THR A 105 11.42 6.60 -18.95
CA THR A 105 10.73 6.44 -20.24
C THR A 105 9.33 7.06 -20.24
N SER A 106 8.96 7.78 -19.17
CA SER A 106 7.65 8.44 -19.09
C SER A 106 7.56 9.57 -20.12
N SER A 107 6.36 9.76 -20.69
CA SER A 107 6.07 10.89 -21.59
C SER A 107 6.18 12.25 -20.90
N LEU A 108 6.11 12.28 -19.56
CA LEU A 108 6.25 13.48 -18.73
C LEU A 108 7.73 13.84 -18.45
N GLY A 109 8.66 12.96 -18.82
CA GLY A 109 10.10 13.19 -18.74
C GLY A 109 10.62 13.34 -17.31
N VAL A 110 11.46 14.36 -17.08
CA VAL A 110 12.15 14.58 -15.78
C VAL A 110 11.17 14.86 -14.63
N TRP A 111 9.97 15.35 -14.93
CA TRP A 111 8.93 15.61 -13.93
C TRP A 111 8.52 14.31 -13.23
N ASP A 112 8.20 13.26 -13.97
CA ASP A 112 7.76 11.97 -13.40
C ASP A 112 8.90 11.26 -12.67
N MET A 113 10.14 11.43 -13.14
CA MET A 113 11.33 10.92 -12.44
C MET A 113 11.47 11.55 -11.05
N ALA A 114 11.19 12.84 -10.90
CA ALA A 114 11.29 13.52 -9.62
C ALA A 114 10.04 13.28 -8.75
N PHE A 115 8.87 13.64 -9.26
CA PHE A 115 7.61 13.64 -8.49
C PHE A 115 7.13 12.21 -8.21
N GLY A 116 7.19 11.30 -9.18
CA GLY A 116 6.87 9.89 -8.95
C GLY A 116 7.78 9.24 -7.91
N THR A 117 9.09 9.46 -8.00
CA THR A 117 10.04 8.94 -7.01
C THR A 117 9.81 9.51 -5.61
N ILE A 118 9.50 10.81 -5.51
CA ILE A 118 9.13 11.46 -4.24
C ILE A 118 7.84 10.87 -3.67
N ALA A 119 6.84 10.60 -4.51
CA ALA A 119 5.59 9.98 -4.09
C ALA A 119 5.84 8.61 -3.47
N THR A 120 6.57 7.73 -4.16
CA THR A 120 6.94 6.41 -3.63
C THR A 120 7.76 6.54 -2.34
N ALA A 121 8.74 7.46 -2.29
CA ALA A 121 9.56 7.66 -1.10
C ALA A 121 8.73 8.10 0.12
N LEU A 122 7.77 9.01 -0.07
CA LEU A 122 6.86 9.45 0.99
C LEU A 122 5.87 8.34 1.41
N ALA A 123 5.46 7.48 0.48
CA ALA A 123 4.59 6.34 0.78
C ALA A 123 5.28 5.31 1.68
N VAL A 124 6.53 4.95 1.37
CA VAL A 124 7.21 3.84 2.04
C VAL A 124 7.64 4.16 3.48
N ILE A 125 7.92 5.44 3.80
CA ILE A 125 8.31 5.88 5.16
C ILE A 125 7.33 5.40 6.25
N PRO A 126 6.03 5.73 6.18
CA PRO A 126 5.05 5.23 7.14
C PRO A 126 4.78 3.74 7.00
N MET A 127 4.82 3.17 5.78
CA MET A 127 4.60 1.73 5.56
C MET A 127 5.58 0.85 6.33
N MET A 128 6.85 1.26 6.47
CA MET A 128 7.86 0.53 7.24
C MET A 128 7.48 0.31 8.72
N LYS A 129 6.57 1.12 9.27
CA LYS A 129 6.11 1.00 10.67
C LYS A 129 4.76 0.30 10.81
N ILE A 130 4.04 0.10 9.71
CA ILE A 130 2.67 -0.41 9.70
C ILE A 130 2.71 -1.91 9.42
N LYS A 131 1.99 -2.70 10.23
CA LYS A 131 1.89 -4.16 10.05
C LYS A 131 0.63 -4.60 9.33
N ASN A 132 -0.37 -3.71 9.22
CA ASN A 132 -1.63 -4.01 8.55
C ASN A 132 -1.51 -3.64 7.06
N ILE A 133 -1.52 -4.65 6.18
CA ILE A 133 -1.39 -4.45 4.73
C ILE A 133 -2.46 -3.49 4.18
N TYR A 134 -3.71 -3.59 4.63
CA TYR A 134 -4.81 -2.73 4.16
C TYR A 134 -4.58 -1.26 4.51
N VAL A 135 -3.96 -1.00 5.67
CA VAL A 135 -3.63 0.36 6.11
C VAL A 135 -2.37 0.86 5.40
N ALA A 136 -1.39 -0.02 5.22
CA ALA A 136 -0.16 0.32 4.50
C ALA A 136 -0.45 0.72 3.04
N SER A 137 -1.38 0.03 2.37
CA SER A 137 -1.81 0.35 1.00
C SER A 137 -2.45 1.74 0.86
N ILE A 138 -2.93 2.38 1.93
CA ILE A 138 -3.50 3.73 1.85
C ILE A 138 -2.42 4.77 1.52
N PHE A 139 -1.20 4.58 1.99
CA PHE A 139 -0.12 5.55 1.83
C PHE A 139 0.29 5.78 0.37
N PRO A 140 0.58 4.74 -0.43
CA PRO A 140 0.83 4.92 -1.87
C PRO A 140 -0.39 5.48 -2.59
N VAL A 141 -1.63 5.13 -2.22
CA VAL A 141 -2.84 5.74 -2.81
C VAL A 141 -2.88 7.25 -2.57
N ILE A 142 -2.72 7.70 -1.32
CA ILE A 142 -2.79 9.12 -0.96
C ILE A 142 -1.64 9.90 -1.59
N THR A 143 -0.42 9.39 -1.45
CA THR A 143 0.78 10.10 -1.93
C THR A 143 0.78 10.21 -3.45
N ASN A 144 0.49 9.14 -4.20
CA ASN A 144 0.37 9.22 -5.66
C ASN A 144 -0.81 10.09 -6.08
N SER A 145 -1.99 9.95 -5.46
CA SER A 145 -3.17 10.78 -5.76
C SER A 145 -2.85 12.28 -5.67
N ILE A 146 -2.14 12.71 -4.62
CA ILE A 146 -1.79 14.12 -4.42
C ILE A 146 -0.64 14.54 -5.33
N ILE A 147 0.45 13.80 -5.35
CA ILE A 147 1.70 14.25 -5.99
C ILE A 147 1.61 14.12 -7.51
N VAL A 148 1.07 13.02 -8.02
CA VAL A 148 0.92 12.81 -9.46
C VAL A 148 -0.16 13.73 -10.03
N SER A 149 -1.22 14.06 -9.30
CA SER A 149 -2.19 15.05 -9.79
C SER A 149 -1.61 16.46 -9.90
N ILE A 150 -0.78 16.86 -8.93
CA ILE A 150 -0.02 18.12 -9.00
C ILE A 150 0.96 18.08 -10.17
N GLU A 151 1.63 16.96 -10.40
CA GLU A 151 2.52 16.77 -11.53
C GLU A 151 1.78 16.89 -12.88
N LEU A 152 0.65 16.21 -13.05
CA LEU A 152 -0.18 16.27 -14.25
C LEU A 152 -0.66 17.70 -14.54
N TYR A 153 -0.96 18.47 -13.49
CA TYR A 153 -1.29 19.87 -13.61
C TYR A 153 -0.11 20.69 -14.16
N PHE A 154 1.08 20.56 -13.58
CA PHE A 154 2.25 21.34 -14.01
C PHE A 154 2.81 20.90 -15.36
N ALA A 155 2.79 19.59 -15.66
CA ALA A 155 3.39 19.03 -16.86
C ALA A 155 2.46 19.10 -18.08
N LEU A 156 1.15 18.88 -17.90
CA LEU A 156 0.17 18.78 -18.99
C LEU A 156 -0.93 19.85 -18.94
N GLY A 157 -0.99 20.69 -17.90
CA GLY A 157 -2.04 21.70 -17.73
C GLY A 157 -3.43 21.09 -17.50
N ILE A 158 -3.50 19.85 -16.98
CA ILE A 158 -4.77 19.15 -16.77
C ILE A 158 -5.49 19.76 -15.57
N GLU A 159 -6.62 20.41 -15.84
CA GLU A 159 -7.55 20.93 -14.85
C GLU A 159 -8.89 20.17 -14.89
N PRO A 160 -9.57 20.02 -13.75
CA PRO A 160 -9.16 20.47 -12.41
C PRO A 160 -8.33 19.41 -11.65
N ILE A 161 -7.37 19.87 -10.83
CA ILE A 161 -6.42 19.00 -10.08
C ILE A 161 -7.14 17.94 -9.24
N TRP A 162 -8.24 18.29 -8.60
CA TRP A 162 -8.98 17.37 -7.73
C TRP A 162 -9.58 16.20 -8.50
N LEU A 163 -9.92 16.37 -9.79
CA LEU A 163 -10.44 15.30 -10.62
C LEU A 163 -9.31 14.33 -11.01
N SER A 164 -8.14 14.86 -11.38
CA SER A 164 -6.93 14.05 -11.59
C SER A 164 -6.50 13.29 -10.33
N ALA A 165 -6.60 13.94 -9.16
CA ALA A 165 -6.30 13.29 -7.88
C ALA A 165 -7.24 12.10 -7.63
N LEU A 166 -8.52 12.28 -7.93
CA LEU A 166 -9.53 11.24 -7.78
C LEU A 166 -9.29 10.08 -8.75
N THR A 167 -9.02 10.35 -10.04
CA THR A 167 -8.81 9.29 -11.03
C THR A 167 -7.53 8.50 -10.75
N VAL A 168 -6.43 9.18 -10.41
CA VAL A 168 -5.17 8.53 -10.02
C VAL A 168 -5.35 7.73 -8.73
N GLY A 169 -6.00 8.33 -7.71
CA GLY A 169 -6.24 7.65 -6.44
C GLY A 169 -7.10 6.40 -6.57
N ILE A 170 -8.14 6.43 -7.41
CA ILE A 170 -8.96 5.25 -7.70
C ILE A 170 -8.14 4.19 -8.43
N GLY A 171 -7.37 4.57 -9.47
CA GLY A 171 -6.53 3.63 -10.21
C GLY A 171 -5.54 2.91 -9.30
N GLU A 172 -4.86 3.68 -8.45
CA GLU A 172 -3.90 3.18 -7.47
C GLU A 172 -4.56 2.27 -6.43
N ALA A 173 -5.73 2.68 -5.90
CA ALA A 173 -6.48 1.86 -4.94
C ALA A 173 -6.92 0.53 -5.58
N VAL A 174 -7.41 0.55 -6.82
CA VAL A 174 -7.81 -0.66 -7.54
C VAL A 174 -6.61 -1.61 -7.68
N VAL A 175 -5.45 -1.11 -8.12
CA VAL A 175 -4.25 -1.93 -8.25
C VAL A 175 -3.86 -2.54 -6.91
N LEU A 176 -3.73 -1.73 -5.86
CA LEU A 176 -3.20 -2.22 -4.58
C LEU A 176 -4.17 -3.12 -3.83
N TYR A 177 -5.46 -2.79 -3.80
CA TYR A 177 -6.44 -3.57 -3.04
C TYR A 177 -6.94 -4.80 -3.79
N LEU A 178 -7.15 -4.73 -5.11
CA LEU A 178 -7.68 -5.87 -5.88
C LEU A 178 -6.58 -6.79 -6.41
N VAL A 179 -5.38 -6.26 -6.68
CA VAL A 179 -4.26 -7.08 -7.19
C VAL A 179 -3.18 -7.23 -6.12
N GLY A 180 -2.75 -6.12 -5.52
CA GLY A 180 -1.61 -6.11 -4.61
C GLY A 180 -1.81 -6.98 -3.39
N ILE A 181 -2.89 -6.77 -2.63
CA ILE A 181 -3.16 -7.53 -1.40
C ILE A 181 -3.27 -9.04 -1.67
N PRO A 182 -4.04 -9.52 -2.67
CA PRO A 182 -4.07 -10.95 -3.01
C PRO A 182 -2.70 -11.51 -3.37
N VAL A 183 -1.92 -10.82 -4.21
CA VAL A 183 -0.57 -11.25 -4.58
C VAL A 183 0.33 -11.37 -3.34
N MET A 184 0.27 -10.40 -2.44
CA MET A 184 1.06 -10.42 -1.21
C MET A 184 0.64 -11.52 -0.23
N ILE A 185 -0.66 -11.84 -0.17
CA ILE A 185 -1.16 -13.00 0.58
C ILE A 185 -0.61 -14.30 -0.03
N SER A 186 -0.68 -14.45 -1.35
CA SER A 186 -0.14 -15.64 -2.03
C SER A 186 1.36 -15.83 -1.80
N ILE A 187 2.12 -14.73 -1.80
CA ILE A 187 3.54 -14.72 -1.46
C ILE A 187 3.76 -15.12 0.00
N ALA A 188 3.00 -14.53 0.94
CA ALA A 188 3.10 -14.82 2.37
C ALA A 188 2.73 -16.27 2.75
N ASN A 189 1.88 -16.91 1.94
CA ASN A 189 1.46 -18.30 2.14
C ASN A 189 2.47 -19.32 1.58
N ASN A 190 3.41 -18.90 0.75
CA ASN A 190 4.41 -19.77 0.16
C ASN A 190 5.65 -19.82 1.06
N GLU A 191 5.72 -20.83 1.93
CA GLU A 191 6.80 -20.99 2.91
C GLU A 191 8.20 -21.00 2.27
N GLY A 192 8.34 -21.66 1.11
CA GLY A 192 9.61 -21.70 0.38
C GLY A 192 10.07 -20.33 -0.11
N LEU A 193 9.14 -19.48 -0.55
CA LEU A 193 9.46 -18.11 -0.99
C LEU A 193 9.78 -17.19 0.20
N VAL A 194 9.04 -17.33 1.31
CA VAL A 194 9.26 -16.58 2.56
C VAL A 194 10.64 -16.91 3.14
N GLU A 195 11.01 -18.19 3.17
CA GLU A 195 12.32 -18.66 3.62
C GLU A 195 13.44 -18.19 2.67
N TYR A 196 13.24 -18.35 1.36
CA TYR A 196 14.24 -17.95 0.37
C TYR A 196 14.48 -16.44 0.34
N LEU A 197 13.48 -15.59 0.56
CA LEU A 197 13.69 -14.14 0.56
C LEU A 197 14.04 -13.57 1.95
N GLU A 198 14.18 -14.45 2.94
CA GLU A 198 14.42 -14.10 4.35
C GLU A 198 13.43 -13.04 4.84
N PHE A 199 12.15 -13.21 4.52
CA PHE A 199 11.12 -12.27 4.94
C PHE A 199 10.97 -12.29 6.45
N GLU A 200 10.74 -11.13 7.06
CA GLU A 200 10.52 -11.07 8.50
C GLU A 200 9.22 -11.83 8.85
N ASN A 201 9.35 -12.97 9.54
CA ASN A 201 8.26 -13.83 10.00
C ASN A 201 7.25 -13.16 10.95
N ASN A 202 7.43 -11.86 11.23
CA ASN A 202 6.52 -11.03 12.02
C ASN A 202 5.16 -10.80 11.35
N ILE A 203 5.02 -11.14 10.06
CA ILE A 203 3.74 -11.09 9.36
C ILE A 203 3.33 -12.50 8.95
N LYS A 204 2.87 -13.29 9.93
CA LYS A 204 2.23 -14.59 9.66
C LYS A 204 1.04 -14.36 8.71
N SER A 205 0.95 -15.21 7.67
CA SER A 205 -0.16 -15.36 6.72
C SER A 205 -1.57 -15.10 7.32
N THR A 206 -1.81 -15.58 8.54
CA THR A 206 -3.07 -15.43 9.28
C THR A 206 -3.43 -13.99 9.68
N LYS A 207 -2.51 -13.03 9.54
CA LYS A 207 -2.73 -11.59 9.74
C LYS A 207 -3.06 -10.83 8.45
N PHE A 208 -2.78 -11.41 7.27
CA PHE A 208 -3.01 -10.76 5.98
C PHE A 208 -4.44 -10.92 5.48
N PHE A 209 -5.08 -12.06 5.74
CA PHE A 209 -6.49 -12.27 5.42
C PHE A 209 -7.37 -12.04 6.64
N ASN A 210 -7.73 -10.78 6.88
CA ASN A 210 -8.83 -10.48 7.78
C ASN A 210 -10.10 -10.36 6.93
N LEU A 211 -10.89 -11.43 6.87
CA LEU A 211 -12.15 -11.48 6.09
C LEU A 211 -13.01 -10.23 6.33
N THR A 212 -13.03 -9.73 7.57
CA THR A 212 -13.77 -8.53 7.96
C THR A 212 -13.19 -7.25 7.36
N ASN A 213 -11.87 -7.12 7.20
CA ASN A 213 -11.26 -5.97 6.52
C ASN A 213 -11.56 -6.00 5.02
N SER A 214 -11.48 -7.17 4.38
CA SER A 214 -11.83 -7.33 2.96
C SER A 214 -13.30 -7.02 2.70
N LEU A 215 -14.19 -7.52 3.56
CA LEU A 215 -15.62 -7.20 3.52
C LEU A 215 -15.88 -5.70 3.75
N ALA A 216 -15.17 -5.06 4.68
CA ALA A 216 -15.30 -3.62 4.92
C ALA A 216 -14.92 -2.81 3.68
N LEU A 217 -13.86 -3.22 2.98
CA LEU A 217 -13.43 -2.58 1.74
C LEU A 217 -14.45 -2.77 0.62
N ALA A 218 -14.98 -4.00 0.47
CA ALA A 218 -16.02 -4.30 -0.51
C ALA A 218 -17.30 -3.51 -0.24
N LEU A 219 -17.74 -3.44 1.02
CA LEU A 219 -18.88 -2.61 1.44
C LEU A 219 -18.62 -1.13 1.17
N GLY A 220 -17.43 -0.61 1.49
CA GLY A 220 -17.07 0.76 1.18
C GLY A 220 -17.15 1.07 -0.32
N ALA A 221 -16.63 0.18 -1.17
CA ALA A 221 -16.71 0.31 -2.62
C ALA A 221 -18.17 0.26 -3.12
N VAL A 222 -18.98 -0.68 -2.61
CA VAL A 222 -20.41 -0.78 -2.91
C VAL A 222 -21.13 0.49 -2.48
N GLY A 223 -20.80 1.05 -1.30
CA GLY A 223 -21.32 2.34 -0.84
C GLY A 223 -21.04 3.42 -1.86
N ILE A 224 -19.77 3.64 -2.22
CA ILE A 224 -19.37 4.66 -3.21
C ILE A 224 -20.11 4.47 -4.54
N ILE A 225 -20.18 3.23 -5.06
CA ILE A 225 -20.88 2.92 -6.31
C ILE A 225 -22.37 3.24 -6.20
N LEU A 226 -23.04 2.84 -5.12
CA LEU A 226 -24.45 3.14 -4.90
C LEU A 226 -24.71 4.66 -4.87
N PHE A 227 -23.80 5.44 -4.26
CA PHE A 227 -23.95 6.90 -4.15
C PHE A 227 -23.59 7.66 -5.42
N ILE A 228 -22.71 7.13 -6.28
CA ILE A 228 -22.41 7.68 -7.59
C ILE A 228 -23.46 7.25 -8.63
N ALA A 229 -23.86 5.99 -8.63
CA ALA A 229 -24.75 5.42 -9.63
C ALA A 229 -26.16 5.99 -9.54
N TYR A 230 -26.67 6.21 -8.31
CA TYR A 230 -28.02 6.71 -8.10
C TYR A 230 -28.33 8.03 -8.84
N PRO A 231 -27.55 9.11 -8.66
CA PRO A 231 -27.81 10.34 -9.38
C PRO A 231 -27.48 10.30 -10.87
N CYS A 232 -26.55 9.44 -11.31
CA CYS A 232 -26.24 9.25 -12.73
C CYS A 232 -27.38 8.59 -13.51
N THR A 233 -28.39 8.02 -12.86
CA THR A 233 -29.59 7.51 -13.55
C THR A 233 -30.53 8.62 -14.05
N ILE A 234 -30.26 9.89 -13.72
CA ILE A 234 -31.13 11.05 -14.00
C ILE A 234 -30.52 11.95 -15.10
N ASP A 235 -29.71 11.39 -16.01
CA ASP A 235 -29.14 12.07 -17.20
C ASP A 235 -28.31 13.36 -16.95
N HIS A 236 -27.88 13.61 -15.71
CA HIS A 236 -26.95 14.69 -15.39
C HIS A 236 -25.51 14.17 -15.33
N THR A 237 -24.55 14.98 -15.80
CA THR A 237 -23.14 14.68 -15.58
C THR A 237 -22.84 14.71 -14.09
N LEU A 238 -21.93 13.84 -13.62
CA LEU A 238 -21.57 13.73 -12.20
C LEU A 238 -21.14 15.08 -11.60
N LEU A 239 -20.48 15.94 -12.40
CA LEU A 239 -20.00 17.26 -11.99
C LEU A 239 -21.16 18.25 -11.75
N ASP A 240 -22.11 18.31 -12.68
CA ASP A 240 -23.26 19.22 -12.58
C ASP A 240 -24.09 18.89 -11.35
N LEU A 241 -24.22 17.61 -11.05
CA LEU A 241 -25.01 17.11 -9.96
C LEU A 241 -24.34 17.33 -8.59
N ILE A 242 -23.01 17.20 -8.49
CA ILE A 242 -22.25 17.54 -7.28
C ILE A 242 -22.32 19.04 -6.99
N SER A 243 -22.24 19.89 -8.03
CA SER A 243 -22.28 21.35 -7.87
C SER A 243 -23.63 21.89 -7.38
N SER A 244 -24.71 21.20 -7.74
CA SER A 244 -26.09 21.54 -7.37
C SER A 244 -26.54 20.91 -6.06
N ASN A 245 -25.89 19.83 -5.61
CA ASN A 245 -26.29 19.06 -4.45
C ASN A 245 -25.11 18.74 -3.52
N TYR A 246 -24.74 19.71 -2.68
CA TYR A 246 -23.65 19.57 -1.70
C TYR A 246 -23.84 18.38 -0.74
N TRP A 247 -25.07 17.93 -0.51
CA TRP A 247 -25.37 16.76 0.32
C TRP A 247 -24.82 15.45 -0.29
N LEU A 248 -24.67 15.33 -1.60
CA LEU A 248 -24.09 14.13 -2.24
C LEU A 248 -22.61 13.94 -1.89
N ILE A 249 -21.86 15.03 -1.75
CA ILE A 249 -20.45 14.99 -1.33
C ILE A 249 -20.34 14.33 0.05
N VAL A 250 -21.25 14.71 0.94
CA VAL A 250 -21.33 14.16 2.29
C VAL A 250 -21.49 12.63 2.22
N PHE A 251 -22.40 12.11 1.38
CA PHE A 251 -22.62 10.67 1.23
C PHE A 251 -21.49 9.90 0.51
N ILE A 252 -20.65 10.54 -0.29
CA ILE A 252 -19.45 9.90 -0.87
C ILE A 252 -18.32 9.82 0.16
N VAL A 253 -18.16 10.86 0.98
CA VAL A 253 -17.13 10.92 2.03
C VAL A 253 -17.38 9.89 3.14
N PHE A 254 -18.65 9.60 3.45
CA PHE A 254 -19.02 8.71 4.55
C PHE A 254 -18.54 7.25 4.41
N PRO A 255 -18.75 6.55 3.28
CA PRO A 255 -18.18 5.23 3.03
C PRO A 255 -16.65 5.20 3.13
N ILE A 256 -15.98 6.23 2.60
CA ILE A 256 -14.52 6.35 2.66
C ILE A 256 -14.08 6.49 4.11
N MET A 257 -14.71 7.38 4.86
CA MET A 257 -14.45 7.61 6.28
C MET A 257 -14.72 6.34 7.10
N TYR A 258 -15.80 5.61 6.82
CA TYR A 258 -16.07 4.31 7.44
C TYR A 258 -14.91 3.33 7.21
N VAL A 259 -14.49 3.12 5.97
CA VAL A 259 -13.41 2.17 5.65
C VAL A 259 -12.12 2.57 6.36
N VAL A 260 -11.74 3.85 6.29
CA VAL A 260 -10.54 4.36 6.99
C VAL A 260 -10.64 4.04 8.48
N LEU A 261 -11.71 4.46 9.13
CA LEU A 261 -11.87 4.25 10.57
C LEU A 261 -11.89 2.77 10.94
N PHE A 262 -12.56 1.92 10.15
CA PHE A 262 -12.60 0.48 10.34
C PHE A 262 -11.19 -0.15 10.29
N LEU A 263 -10.36 0.30 9.34
CA LEU A 263 -9.02 -0.22 9.15
C LEU A 263 -8.02 0.25 10.23
N PHE A 264 -8.18 1.49 10.73
CA PHE A 264 -7.26 2.09 11.70
C PHE A 264 -7.62 1.82 13.17
N THR A 265 -8.88 1.55 13.49
CA THR A 265 -9.33 1.32 14.87
C THR A 265 -9.41 -0.17 15.22
N LYS A 266 -9.33 -0.48 16.52
CA LYS A 266 -9.38 -1.86 17.03
C LYS A 266 -10.47 -2.05 18.07
N HIS A 267 -10.94 -3.28 18.21
CA HIS A 267 -11.83 -3.73 19.29
C HIS A 267 -13.11 -2.88 19.40
N ILE A 268 -13.46 -2.46 20.62
CA ILE A 268 -14.66 -1.70 20.96
C ILE A 268 -14.69 -0.34 20.27
N ALA A 269 -13.53 0.34 20.14
CA ALA A 269 -13.45 1.64 19.47
C ALA A 269 -13.92 1.56 18.01
N ARG A 270 -13.60 0.45 17.31
CA ARG A 270 -14.07 0.20 15.95
C ARG A 270 -15.58 0.13 15.85
N LEU A 271 -16.22 -0.59 16.78
CA LEU A 271 -17.67 -0.74 16.81
C LEU A 271 -18.36 0.59 17.08
N ILE A 272 -17.94 1.32 18.13
CA ILE A 272 -18.53 2.59 18.51
C ILE A 272 -18.40 3.60 17.37
N LEU A 273 -17.19 3.75 16.82
CA LEU A 273 -16.93 4.74 15.80
C LEU A 273 -17.63 4.40 14.47
N THR A 274 -17.72 3.12 14.12
CA THR A 274 -18.56 2.66 13.00
C THR A 274 -20.00 3.10 13.17
N ILE A 275 -20.60 2.84 14.35
CA ILE A 275 -22.01 3.15 14.59
C ILE A 275 -22.25 4.65 14.45
N ILE A 276 -21.37 5.48 15.02
CA ILE A 276 -21.45 6.94 14.90
C ILE A 276 -21.41 7.36 13.43
N VAL A 277 -20.41 6.87 12.68
CA VAL A 277 -20.21 7.25 11.27
C VAL A 277 -21.29 6.71 10.35
N ALA A 278 -21.87 5.55 10.64
CA ALA A 278 -22.92 4.95 9.83
C ALA A 278 -24.31 5.55 10.14
N MET A 279 -24.53 6.08 11.34
CA MET A 279 -25.80 6.71 11.74
C MET A 279 -25.86 8.21 11.43
N LEU A 280 -24.73 8.92 11.48
CA LEU A 280 -24.65 10.36 11.20
C LEU A 280 -25.31 10.78 9.88
N PRO A 281 -25.15 10.04 8.76
CA PRO A 281 -25.72 10.47 7.49
C PRO A 281 -27.20 10.15 7.41
N LEU A 282 -27.67 9.08 8.09
CA LEU A 282 -29.11 8.77 8.23
C LEU A 282 -29.82 9.92 8.95
N PHE A 283 -29.19 10.49 9.97
CA PHE A 283 -29.69 11.65 10.71
C PHE A 283 -29.70 12.91 9.84
N LEU A 284 -28.61 13.20 9.13
CA LEU A 284 -28.52 14.35 8.24
C LEU A 284 -29.53 14.25 7.08
N MET A 285 -29.76 13.05 6.56
CA MET A 285 -30.69 12.80 5.46
C MET A 285 -32.12 13.22 5.78
N GLY A 286 -32.56 13.05 7.03
CA GLY A 286 -33.87 13.49 7.51
C GLY A 286 -34.11 15.01 7.39
N ALA A 287 -33.04 15.81 7.29
CA ALA A 287 -33.12 17.25 7.08
C ALA A 287 -33.24 17.67 5.61
N PHE A 288 -33.03 16.73 4.66
CA PHE A 288 -32.99 17.00 3.21
C PHE A 288 -34.14 16.32 2.44
N ILE A 289 -35.17 15.80 3.14
CA ILE A 289 -36.23 15.01 2.50
C ILE A 289 -37.31 15.85 1.84
N ASP A 290 -37.18 16.06 0.52
CA ASP A 290 -38.27 16.46 -0.36
C ASP A 290 -38.41 15.49 -1.55
N GLY A 291 -39.55 14.78 -1.62
CA GLY A 291 -39.96 13.98 -2.80
C GLY A 291 -39.84 12.45 -2.68
N THR A 292 -40.50 11.75 -3.61
CA THR A 292 -40.63 10.26 -3.66
C THR A 292 -39.37 9.54 -4.13
N VAL A 293 -38.58 10.16 -5.01
CA VAL A 293 -37.29 9.64 -5.47
C VAL A 293 -36.36 9.42 -4.26
N LEU A 294 -36.32 10.38 -3.34
CA LEU A 294 -35.48 10.33 -2.15
C LEU A 294 -35.81 9.18 -1.17
N ILE A 295 -37.04 8.66 -1.18
CA ILE A 295 -37.46 7.54 -0.29
C ILE A 295 -36.74 6.24 -0.70
N SER A 296 -36.66 5.96 -2.00
CA SER A 296 -35.95 4.76 -2.49
C SER A 296 -34.45 4.80 -2.14
N PHE A 297 -33.85 5.98 -2.25
CA PHE A 297 -32.47 6.25 -1.86
C PHE A 297 -32.26 6.10 -0.35
N PHE A 298 -33.19 6.60 0.46
CA PHE A 298 -33.18 6.45 1.91
C PHE A 298 -33.22 4.98 2.34
N ILE A 299 -34.04 4.15 1.70
CA ILE A 299 -34.12 2.71 1.99
C ILE A 299 -32.79 2.02 1.66
N GLY A 300 -32.21 2.31 0.49
CA GLY A 300 -30.90 1.79 0.10
C GLY A 300 -29.81 2.18 1.11
N TYR A 301 -29.85 3.44 1.57
CA TYR A 301 -28.93 3.95 2.58
C TYR A 301 -29.11 3.26 3.95
N ALA A 302 -30.35 3.08 4.41
CA ALA A 302 -30.65 2.39 5.66
C ALA A 302 -30.14 0.93 5.63
N ILE A 303 -30.35 0.21 4.52
CA ILE A 303 -29.85 -1.15 4.34
C ILE A 303 -28.32 -1.17 4.39
N TYR A 304 -27.66 -0.24 3.69
CA TYR A 304 -26.21 -0.11 3.70
C TYR A 304 -25.66 0.13 5.12
N THR A 305 -26.24 1.08 5.86
CA THR A 305 -25.88 1.37 7.25
C THR A 305 -26.03 0.15 8.16
N ILE A 306 -27.10 -0.64 8.00
CA ILE A 306 -27.29 -1.89 8.75
C ILE A 306 -26.17 -2.89 8.44
N LEU A 307 -25.78 -3.04 7.18
CA LEU A 307 -24.68 -3.94 6.78
C LEU A 307 -23.35 -3.52 7.40
N LEU A 308 -23.03 -2.22 7.43
CA LEU A 308 -21.81 -1.71 8.07
C LEU A 308 -21.75 -2.02 9.57
N ILE A 309 -22.87 -1.82 10.27
CA ILE A 309 -22.98 -2.10 11.71
C ILE A 309 -22.89 -3.61 11.96
N ALA A 310 -23.58 -4.42 11.15
CA ALA A 310 -23.55 -5.89 11.24
C ALA A 310 -22.12 -6.43 11.06
N LEU A 311 -21.36 -5.90 10.10
CA LEU A 311 -19.97 -6.26 9.88
C LEU A 311 -19.11 -5.94 11.11
N SER A 312 -19.26 -4.75 11.70
CA SER A 312 -18.50 -4.35 12.88
C SER A 312 -18.85 -5.19 14.12
N ILE A 313 -20.10 -5.61 14.29
CA ILE A 313 -20.51 -6.55 15.36
C ILE A 313 -19.89 -7.93 15.13
N PHE A 314 -19.90 -8.41 13.88
CA PHE A 314 -19.32 -9.70 13.53
C PHE A 314 -17.81 -9.73 13.79
N ASP A 315 -17.08 -8.69 13.39
CA ASP A 315 -15.66 -8.53 13.69
C ASP A 315 -15.37 -8.51 15.19
N PHE A 316 -16.20 -7.79 15.95
CA PHE A 316 -16.09 -7.76 17.41
C PHE A 316 -16.24 -9.15 18.03
N LYS A 317 -17.24 -9.94 17.60
CA LYS A 317 -17.47 -11.30 18.11
C LYS A 317 -16.32 -12.26 17.78
N ILE A 318 -15.76 -12.20 16.57
CA ILE A 318 -14.60 -13.03 16.19
C ILE A 318 -13.40 -12.72 17.10
N ASN A 319 -13.14 -11.44 17.34
CA ASN A 319 -11.97 -11.02 18.11
C ASN A 319 -12.10 -11.32 19.61
N ILE A 320 -13.32 -11.33 20.18
CA ILE A 320 -13.54 -11.81 21.56
C ILE A 320 -13.22 -13.30 21.67
N ARG A 321 -13.78 -14.14 20.77
CA ARG A 321 -13.52 -15.59 20.82
C ARG A 321 -12.03 -15.92 20.76
N LYS A 322 -11.29 -15.24 19.88
CA LYS A 322 -9.82 -15.37 19.78
C LYS A 322 -9.03 -14.88 21.01
N SER A 323 -9.65 -14.12 21.91
CA SER A 323 -9.00 -13.68 23.16
C SER A 323 -9.33 -14.56 24.36
N GLU A 324 -10.32 -15.45 24.22
CA GLU A 324 -10.72 -16.43 25.23
C GLU A 324 -9.99 -17.79 25.04
N ASP A 325 -9.48 -18.06 23.83
CA ASP A 325 -8.64 -19.21 23.45
C ASP A 325 -7.13 -18.91 23.57
#